data_AF-A0A960V7V7-F1
#
_entry.id   AF-A0A960V7V7-F1
#
_cell.length_a   1.000
_cell.length_b   1.000
_cell.length_c   1.000
_cell.angle_alpha   90.00
_cell.angle_beta   90.00
_cell.angle_gamma   90.00
#
_symmetry.space_group_name_H-M   'P 1'
#
loop_
_entity.id
_entity.type
_entity.pdbx_description
1 polymer ?
#
loop_
_entity_poly.entity_id
_entity_poly.type
_entity_poly.pdbx_seq_one_letter_code
_entity_poly.pdbx_strand_id
1 'polypeptide(L)'
;YKKYVEFHFKKRNYNLAIYMANLALKFRTEDRDLMKMVYKSILRTTPESTHIPIMNKLLVFPEFKEMILKRLYPILIAAGDFNEANYRIEELLTIYKNSETKEAIRNIEVLRVEKVKLYIKDKKLVEAESIIKTELAKVPESPIWNKLNQDLKYIKETTYRPYYYYATNSPEEKEESGEKK
;
A
#
# COMPACT_ATOMS: atom_id res chain seq x y z
N TYR A 1 20.56 25.54 -0.81
CA TYR A 1 19.66 24.46 -0.33
C TYR A 1 20.36 23.37 0.50
N LYS A 2 21.43 22.68 0.06
CA LYS A 2 22.13 21.66 0.89
C LYS A 2 22.50 22.15 2.31
N LYS A 3 23.09 23.35 2.44
CA LYS A 3 23.37 23.97 3.75
C LYS A 3 22.13 24.16 4.63
N TYR A 4 20.96 24.41 4.05
CA TYR A 4 19.69 24.50 4.79
C TYR A 4 19.21 23.12 5.25
N VAL A 5 19.39 22.07 4.42
CA VAL A 5 19.13 20.68 4.83
C VAL A 5 19.99 20.32 6.04
N GLU A 6 21.29 20.60 5.98
CA GLU A 6 22.23 20.39 7.08
C GLU A 6 21.84 21.16 8.34
N PHE A 7 21.46 22.44 8.18
CA PHE A 7 21.02 23.29 9.29
C PHE A 7 19.79 22.70 10.00
N HIS A 8 18.73 22.38 9.25
CA HIS A 8 17.51 21.83 9.83
C HIS A 8 17.71 20.42 10.39
N PHE A 9 18.54 19.60 9.75
CA PHE A 9 18.94 18.29 10.27
C PHE A 9 19.64 18.40 11.62
N LYS A 10 20.62 19.32 11.76
CA LYS A 10 21.33 19.57 13.02
C LYS A 10 20.39 20.09 14.11
N LYS A 11 19.39 20.88 13.74
CA LYS A 11 18.33 21.37 14.64
C LYS A 11 17.23 20.33 14.92
N ARG A 12 17.37 19.09 14.41
CA ARG A 12 16.39 18.00 14.53
C ARG A 12 15.02 18.35 13.93
N ASN A 13 14.95 19.36 13.06
CA ASN A 13 13.76 19.68 12.30
C ASN A 13 13.76 18.85 11.01
N TYR A 14 13.44 17.57 11.14
CA TYR A 14 13.61 16.59 10.08
C TYR A 14 12.62 16.77 8.92
N ASN A 15 11.37 17.13 9.18
CA ASN A 15 10.39 17.45 8.13
C ASN A 15 10.87 18.63 7.27
N LEU A 16 11.38 19.69 7.91
CA LEU A 16 11.91 20.83 7.17
C LEU A 16 13.23 20.50 6.44
N ALA A 17 14.06 19.62 7.01
CA ALA A 17 15.24 19.11 6.31
C ALA A 17 14.86 18.32 5.04
N ILE A 18 13.83 17.47 5.11
CA ILE A 18 13.29 16.74 3.95
C ILE A 18 12.73 17.72 2.91
N TYR A 19 11.94 18.70 3.34
CA TYR A 19 11.39 19.72 2.45
C TYR A 19 12.49 20.50 1.72
N MET A 20 13.52 20.95 2.44
CA MET A 20 14.66 21.65 1.85
C MET A 20 15.46 20.76 0.90
N ALA A 21 15.50 19.45 1.14
CA ALA A 21 16.17 18.50 0.24
C ALA A 21 15.37 18.30 -1.04
N ASN A 22 14.04 18.19 -0.96
CA ASN A 22 13.16 18.19 -2.12
C ASN A 22 13.38 19.43 -2.99
N LEU A 23 13.52 20.62 -2.38
CA LEU A 23 13.86 21.84 -3.11
C LEU A 23 15.28 21.79 -3.70
N ALA A 24 16.26 21.30 -2.94
CA ALA A 24 17.65 21.20 -3.40
C ALA A 24 17.78 20.37 -4.68
N LEU A 25 17.07 19.25 -4.75
CA LEU A 25 17.14 18.28 -5.84
C LEU A 25 16.40 18.73 -7.11
N LYS A 26 15.62 19.82 -7.06
CA LYS A 26 15.10 20.47 -8.27
C LYS A 26 16.17 21.20 -9.07
N PHE A 27 17.27 21.61 -8.41
CA PHE A 27 18.30 22.46 -9.01
C PHE A 27 19.66 21.77 -9.12
N ARG A 28 19.82 20.57 -8.57
CA ARG A 28 21.10 19.85 -8.50
C ARG A 28 20.90 18.36 -8.65
N THR A 29 21.93 17.70 -9.18
CA THR A 29 22.04 16.24 -9.23
C THR A 29 22.14 15.64 -7.83
N GLU A 30 21.80 14.36 -7.74
CA GLU A 30 21.71 13.62 -6.48
C GLU A 30 23.09 13.47 -5.82
N ASP A 31 23.26 14.15 -4.69
CA ASP A 31 24.46 14.10 -3.86
C ASP A 31 24.28 13.01 -2.78
N ARG A 32 25.19 12.03 -2.74
CA ARG A 32 25.09 10.89 -1.84
C ARG A 32 25.06 11.28 -0.36
N ASP A 33 25.79 12.31 0.05
CA ASP A 33 25.79 12.75 1.45
C ASP A 33 24.49 13.48 1.80
N LEU A 34 23.95 14.22 0.85
CA LEU A 34 22.60 14.78 0.98
C LEU A 34 21.57 13.65 1.15
N MET A 35 21.62 12.61 0.31
CA MET A 35 20.70 11.48 0.37
C MET A 35 20.83 10.70 1.69
N LYS A 36 22.04 10.52 2.23
CA LYS A 36 22.24 9.96 3.58
C LYS A 36 21.57 10.80 4.67
N MET A 37 21.66 12.12 4.60
CA MET A 37 20.99 13.00 5.57
C MET A 37 19.47 12.91 5.46
N VAL A 38 18.95 12.92 4.24
CA VAL A 38 17.53 12.75 3.97
C VAL A 38 17.04 11.41 4.49
N TYR A 39 17.74 10.31 4.18
CA TYR A 39 17.42 8.99 4.69
C TYR A 39 17.30 9.00 6.22
N LYS A 40 18.31 9.55 6.91
CA LYS A 40 18.30 9.68 8.38
C LYS A 40 17.16 10.56 8.89
N SER A 41 16.76 11.61 8.17
CA SER A 41 15.57 12.40 8.50
C SER A 41 14.30 11.57 8.37
N ILE A 42 14.13 10.85 7.26
CA ILE A 42 12.97 9.99 6.99
C ILE A 42 12.78 8.93 8.07
N LEU A 43 13.87 8.34 8.56
CA LEU A 43 13.81 7.36 9.65
C LEU A 43 13.31 7.95 10.98
N ARG A 44 13.47 9.26 11.17
CA ARG A 44 13.14 9.99 12.41
C ARG A 44 11.84 10.78 12.32
N THR A 45 11.13 10.69 11.21
CA THR A 45 9.85 11.34 10.97
C THR A 45 8.75 10.32 10.78
N THR A 46 7.53 10.71 11.13
CA THR A 46 6.34 10.02 10.63
C THR A 46 6.28 10.22 9.11
N PRO A 47 6.14 9.15 8.32
CA PRO A 47 6.01 9.26 6.88
C PRO A 47 4.75 10.06 6.47
N GLU A 48 4.91 11.02 5.54
CA GLU A 48 3.83 11.86 5.00
C GLU A 48 3.79 11.73 3.47
N SER A 49 2.65 12.03 2.84
CA SER A 49 2.50 11.97 1.37
C SER A 49 3.47 12.92 0.65
N THR A 50 3.80 14.06 1.27
CA THR A 50 4.81 15.02 0.78
C THR A 50 6.23 14.43 0.71
N HIS A 51 6.48 13.31 1.40
CA HIS A 51 7.76 12.62 1.41
C HIS A 51 7.91 11.61 0.24
N ILE A 52 6.82 11.26 -0.46
CA ILE A 52 6.86 10.26 -1.56
C ILE A 52 7.94 10.60 -2.61
N PRO A 53 8.05 11.84 -3.14
CA PRO A 53 9.05 12.15 -4.17
C PRO A 53 10.48 11.90 -3.71
N ILE A 54 10.79 12.26 -2.46
CA ILE A 54 12.14 12.08 -1.92
C ILE A 54 12.45 10.61 -1.61
N MET A 55 11.44 9.85 -1.16
CA MET A 55 11.57 8.42 -0.92
C MET A 55 11.84 7.67 -2.24
N ASN A 56 11.14 8.02 -3.32
CA ASN A 56 11.40 7.44 -4.64
C ASN A 56 12.84 7.67 -5.10
N LYS A 57 13.40 8.86 -4.85
CA LYS A 57 14.82 9.13 -5.15
C LYS A 57 15.77 8.30 -4.29
N LEU A 58 15.41 8.00 -3.04
CA LEU A 58 16.22 7.15 -2.17
C LEU A 58 16.25 5.68 -2.62
N LEU A 59 15.28 5.22 -3.40
CA LEU A 59 15.22 3.83 -3.88
C LEU A 59 16.34 3.48 -4.88
N VAL A 60 16.99 4.48 -5.48
CA VAL A 60 18.16 4.29 -6.35
C VAL A 60 19.36 3.74 -5.56
N PHE A 61 19.40 3.96 -4.25
CA PHE A 61 20.49 3.54 -3.37
C PHE A 61 20.16 2.19 -2.73
N PRO A 62 20.87 1.09 -3.09
CA PRO A 62 20.58 -0.25 -2.57
C PRO A 62 20.60 -0.31 -1.04
N GLU A 63 21.50 0.44 -0.40
CA GLU A 63 21.65 0.48 1.06
C GLU A 63 20.43 1.06 1.80
N PHE A 64 19.58 1.83 1.12
CA PHE A 64 18.37 2.43 1.70
C PHE A 64 17.09 1.72 1.26
N LYS A 65 17.17 0.93 0.18
CA LYS A 65 16.02 0.45 -0.57
C LYS A 65 15.01 -0.28 0.31
N GLU A 66 15.42 -1.29 1.06
CA GLU A 66 14.52 -2.08 1.90
C GLU A 66 13.75 -1.21 2.92
N MET A 67 14.47 -0.39 3.67
CA MET A 67 13.87 0.43 4.72
C MET A 67 12.96 1.53 4.16
N ILE A 68 13.31 2.08 3.00
CA ILE A 68 12.46 3.07 2.32
C ILE A 68 11.22 2.42 1.74
N LEU A 69 11.32 1.25 1.10
CA LEU A 69 10.15 0.52 0.61
C LEU A 69 9.17 0.22 1.76
N LYS A 70 9.67 -0.25 2.92
CA LYS A 70 8.85 -0.51 4.12
C LYS A 70 8.05 0.71 4.60
N ARG A 71 8.60 1.91 4.41
CA ARG A 71 7.94 3.17 4.79
C ARG A 71 7.08 3.75 3.69
N LEU A 72 7.40 3.48 2.43
CA LEU A 72 6.77 4.08 1.26
C LEU A 72 5.42 3.43 0.92
N TYR A 73 5.35 2.09 0.86
CA TYR A 73 4.12 1.41 0.45
C TYR A 73 2.89 1.76 1.32
N PRO A 74 2.99 1.92 2.67
CA PRO A 74 1.84 2.30 3.47
C PRO A 74 1.30 3.68 3.13
N ILE A 75 2.18 4.63 2.80
CA ILE A 75 1.78 5.99 2.41
C ILE A 75 1.11 5.97 1.05
N LEU A 76 1.62 5.17 0.11
CA LEU A 76 1.00 4.99 -1.21
C LEU A 76 -0.42 4.42 -1.09
N ILE A 77 -0.61 3.41 -0.23
CA ILE A 77 -1.95 2.88 0.09
C ILE A 77 -2.85 3.99 0.66
N ALA A 78 -2.34 4.80 1.59
CA ALA A 78 -3.11 5.90 2.19
C ALA A 78 -3.45 7.01 1.18
N ALA A 79 -2.58 7.23 0.18
CA ALA A 79 -2.80 8.16 -0.91
C ALA A 79 -3.73 7.62 -2.02
N GLY A 80 -4.12 6.34 -1.95
CA GLY A 80 -4.94 5.68 -2.98
C GLY A 80 -4.16 5.22 -4.21
N ASP A 81 -2.83 5.29 -4.20
CA ASP A 81 -1.97 4.81 -5.28
C ASP A 81 -1.68 3.32 -5.11
N PHE A 82 -2.71 2.50 -5.32
CA PHE A 82 -2.66 1.05 -5.07
C PHE A 82 -1.73 0.30 -6.02
N ASN A 83 -1.61 0.76 -7.27
CA ASN A 83 -0.73 0.12 -8.25
C ASN A 83 0.74 0.30 -7.85
N GLU A 84 1.13 1.52 -7.50
CA GLU A 84 2.49 1.82 -7.06
C GLU A 84 2.78 1.12 -5.72
N ALA A 85 1.83 1.14 -4.78
CA ALA A 85 1.98 0.42 -3.51
C ALA A 85 2.21 -1.08 -3.73
N ASN A 86 1.44 -1.71 -4.61
CA ASN A 86 1.61 -3.12 -4.95
C ASN A 86 2.99 -3.38 -5.58
N TYR A 87 3.44 -2.52 -6.48
CA TYR A 87 4.78 -2.60 -7.07
C TYR A 87 5.87 -2.57 -6.00
N ARG A 88 5.77 -1.68 -5.01
CA ARG A 88 6.73 -1.59 -3.89
C ARG A 88 6.70 -2.82 -2.97
N ILE A 89 5.54 -3.43 -2.76
CA ILE A 89 5.40 -4.69 -2.02
C ILE A 89 6.11 -5.83 -2.76
N GLU A 90 5.96 -5.93 -4.09
CA GLU A 90 6.65 -6.94 -4.90
C GLU A 90 8.19 -6.79 -4.86
N GLU A 91 8.68 -5.55 -4.86
CA GLU A 91 10.12 -5.29 -4.68
C GLU A 91 10.61 -5.81 -3.32
N LEU A 92 9.85 -5.61 -2.24
CA LEU A 92 10.18 -6.16 -0.92
C LEU A 92 10.14 -7.68 -0.88
N LEU A 93 9.13 -8.30 -1.50
CA LEU A 93 9.04 -9.75 -1.60
C LEU A 93 10.24 -10.33 -2.35
N THR A 94 10.72 -9.64 -3.39
CA THR A 94 11.91 -10.04 -4.15
C THR A 94 13.18 -9.97 -3.30
N ILE A 95 13.33 -8.94 -2.45
CA ILE A 95 14.45 -8.81 -1.51
C ILE A 95 14.49 -10.00 -0.54
N TYR A 96 13.34 -10.49 -0.08
CA TYR A 96 13.28 -11.59 0.88
C TYR A 96 13.22 -12.99 0.26
N LYS A 97 13.02 -13.12 -1.05
CA LYS A 97 12.68 -14.39 -1.73
C LYS A 97 13.63 -15.54 -1.40
N ASN A 98 14.92 -15.26 -1.23
CA ASN A 98 15.96 -16.28 -1.00
C ASN A 98 16.49 -16.28 0.44
N SER A 99 15.88 -15.49 1.34
CA SER A 99 16.31 -15.43 2.73
C SER A 99 15.62 -16.50 3.56
N GLU A 100 16.40 -17.39 4.15
CA GLU A 100 15.90 -18.44 5.05
C GLU A 100 15.79 -17.96 6.50
N THR A 101 16.08 -16.69 6.77
CA THR A 101 15.96 -16.16 8.12
C THR A 101 14.51 -16.14 8.57
N LYS A 102 14.27 -16.51 9.83
CA LYS A 102 12.93 -16.46 10.44
C LYS A 102 12.26 -15.09 10.29
N GLU A 103 13.05 -14.02 10.36
CA GLU A 103 12.56 -12.66 10.15
C GLU A 103 12.08 -12.42 8.71
N ALA A 104 12.84 -12.88 7.70
CA ALA A 104 12.42 -12.73 6.31
C ALA A 104 11.16 -13.52 5.99
N ILE A 105 11.04 -14.75 6.50
CA ILE A 105 9.83 -15.58 6.36
C ILE A 105 8.62 -14.85 6.96
N ARG A 106 8.77 -14.29 8.16
CA ARG A 106 7.72 -13.48 8.80
C ARG A 106 7.37 -12.24 7.97
N ASN A 107 8.37 -11.53 7.44
CA ASN A 107 8.15 -10.35 6.61
C ASN A 107 7.41 -10.70 5.32
N ILE A 108 7.72 -11.84 4.68
CA ILE A 108 7.01 -12.33 3.49
C ILE A 108 5.53 -12.56 3.80
N GLU A 109 5.21 -13.22 4.92
CA GLU A 109 3.81 -13.45 5.34
C GLU A 109 3.07 -12.13 5.53
N VAL A 110 3.67 -11.19 6.28
CA VAL A 110 3.10 -9.85 6.50
C VAL A 110 2.84 -9.13 5.18
N LEU A 111 3.80 -9.15 4.26
CA LEU A 111 3.67 -8.49 2.95
C LEU A 111 2.58 -9.12 2.09
N ARG A 112 2.43 -10.45 2.11
CA ARG A 112 1.33 -11.14 1.41
C ARG A 112 -0.03 -10.77 1.99
N VAL A 113 -0.14 -10.67 3.32
CA VAL A 113 -1.35 -10.21 3.99
C VAL A 113 -1.69 -8.78 3.59
N GLU A 114 -0.72 -7.87 3.59
CA GLU A 114 -0.92 -6.49 3.15
C GLU A 114 -1.32 -6.40 1.68
N LYS A 115 -0.73 -7.24 0.81
CA LYS A 115 -1.09 -7.34 -0.60
C LYS A 115 -2.54 -7.77 -0.80
N VAL A 116 -3.02 -8.76 -0.04
CA VAL A 116 -4.42 -9.18 -0.05
C VAL A 116 -5.35 -8.06 0.39
N LYS A 117 -5.02 -7.36 1.48
CA LYS A 117 -5.80 -6.19 1.94
C LYS A 117 -5.84 -5.08 0.88
N LEU A 118 -4.71 -4.83 0.21
CA LEU A 118 -4.62 -3.87 -0.88
C LEU A 118 -5.54 -4.27 -2.04
N TYR A 119 -5.50 -5.53 -2.48
CA TYR A 119 -6.39 -6.02 -3.53
C TYR A 119 -7.87 -5.93 -3.16
N ILE A 120 -8.22 -6.22 -1.90
CA ILE A 120 -9.59 -6.02 -1.43
C ILE A 120 -10.00 -4.54 -1.51
N LYS A 121 -9.13 -3.61 -1.07
CA LYS A 121 -9.39 -2.16 -1.18
C LYS A 121 -9.52 -1.69 -2.64
N ASP A 122 -8.72 -2.25 -3.53
CA ASP A 122 -8.72 -1.97 -4.98
C ASP A 122 -9.78 -2.77 -5.76
N LYS A 123 -10.69 -3.47 -5.06
CA LYS A 123 -11.75 -4.33 -5.64
C LYS A 123 -11.25 -5.45 -6.58
N LYS A 124 -9.97 -5.80 -6.49
CA LYS A 124 -9.30 -6.92 -7.18
C LYS A 124 -9.52 -8.23 -6.42
N LEU A 125 -10.78 -8.64 -6.32
CA LEU A 125 -11.19 -9.75 -5.44
C LEU A 125 -10.67 -11.12 -5.92
N VAL A 126 -10.43 -11.29 -7.22
CA VAL A 126 -9.93 -12.55 -7.81
C VAL A 126 -8.47 -12.76 -7.42
N GLU A 127 -7.66 -11.72 -7.50
CA GLU A 127 -6.25 -11.72 -7.15
C GLU A 127 -6.05 -11.93 -5.65
N ALA A 128 -6.89 -11.29 -4.83
CA ALA A 128 -6.94 -11.53 -3.39
C ALA A 128 -7.25 -13.01 -3.07
N GLU A 129 -8.27 -13.58 -3.72
CA GLU A 129 -8.65 -14.98 -3.53
C GLU A 129 -7.54 -15.95 -3.93
N SER A 130 -6.87 -15.70 -5.04
CA SER A 130 -5.78 -16.55 -5.53
C SER A 130 -4.65 -16.66 -4.50
N ILE A 131 -4.27 -15.54 -3.86
CA ILE A 131 -3.25 -15.55 -2.82
C ILE A 131 -3.74 -16.32 -1.60
N ILE A 132 -4.95 -16.02 -1.11
CA ILE A 132 -5.52 -16.68 0.07
C ILE A 132 -5.59 -18.19 -0.12
N LYS A 133 -6.07 -18.68 -1.27
CA LYS A 133 -6.14 -20.12 -1.57
C LYS A 133 -4.76 -20.77 -1.56
N THR A 134 -3.77 -20.11 -2.19
CA THR A 134 -2.40 -20.60 -2.24
C THR A 134 -1.78 -20.72 -0.85
N GLU A 135 -2.04 -19.75 0.03
CA GLU A 135 -1.47 -19.76 1.38
C GLU A 135 -2.22 -20.70 2.34
N LEU A 136 -3.54 -20.83 2.22
CA LEU A 136 -4.31 -21.84 2.96
C LEU A 136 -3.94 -23.27 2.56
N ALA A 137 -3.61 -23.52 1.29
CA ALA A 137 -3.14 -24.85 0.87
C ALA A 137 -1.81 -25.23 1.54
N LYS A 138 -0.95 -24.24 1.85
CA LYS A 138 0.32 -24.46 2.55
C LYS A 138 0.13 -24.59 4.06
N VAL A 139 -0.74 -23.74 4.63
CA VAL A 139 -0.99 -23.67 6.07
C VAL A 139 -2.50 -23.56 6.33
N PRO A 140 -3.25 -24.69 6.31
CA PRO A 140 -4.71 -24.68 6.45
C PRO A 140 -5.20 -24.10 7.79
N GLU A 141 -4.43 -24.32 8.85
CA GLU A 141 -4.78 -23.91 10.22
C GLU A 141 -4.44 -22.44 10.53
N SER A 142 -3.97 -21.66 9.55
CA SER A 142 -3.60 -20.26 9.81
C SER A 142 -4.82 -19.40 10.15
N PRO A 143 -4.89 -18.82 11.36
CA PRO A 143 -6.04 -17.99 11.76
C PRO A 143 -6.13 -16.71 10.91
N ILE A 144 -4.99 -16.20 10.43
CA ILE A 144 -4.93 -14.98 9.62
C ILE A 144 -5.55 -15.23 8.25
N TRP A 145 -5.14 -16.31 7.57
CA TRP A 145 -5.65 -16.65 6.24
C TRP A 145 -7.12 -17.07 6.27
N ASN A 146 -7.53 -17.79 7.31
CA ASN A 146 -8.94 -18.16 7.52
C ASN A 146 -9.82 -16.92 7.71
N LYS A 147 -9.38 -15.94 8.51
CA LYS A 147 -10.09 -14.68 8.68
C LYS A 147 -10.21 -13.90 7.36
N LEU A 148 -9.10 -13.75 6.62
CA LEU A 148 -9.13 -13.04 5.32
C LEU A 148 -10.05 -13.72 4.31
N ASN A 149 -10.12 -15.05 4.31
CA ASN A 149 -11.04 -15.81 3.46
C ASN A 149 -12.51 -15.54 3.84
N GLN A 150 -12.83 -15.49 5.14
CA GLN A 150 -14.16 -15.14 5.63
C GLN A 150 -14.54 -13.72 5.25
N ASP A 151 -13.65 -12.75 5.50
CA ASP A 151 -13.85 -11.34 5.14
C ASP A 151 -14.10 -11.19 3.63
N LEU A 152 -13.33 -11.89 2.80
CA LEU A 152 -13.50 -11.86 1.34
C LEU A 152 -14.86 -12.44 0.89
N LYS A 153 -15.31 -13.54 1.50
CA LYS A 153 -16.63 -14.13 1.22
C LYS A 153 -17.75 -13.14 1.55
N TYR A 154 -17.69 -12.53 2.74
CA TYR A 154 -18.66 -11.53 3.18
C TYR A 154 -18.71 -10.32 2.22
N ILE A 155 -17.54 -9.83 1.77
CA ILE A 155 -17.47 -8.72 0.82
C ILE A 155 -18.10 -9.09 -0.52
N LYS A 156 -17.83 -10.30 -1.06
CA LYS A 156 -18.47 -10.76 -2.29
C LYS A 156 -20.00 -10.83 -2.12
N GLU A 157 -20.49 -11.46 -1.06
CA GLU A 157 -21.93 -11.58 -0.81
C GLU A 157 -22.64 -10.23 -0.69
N THR A 158 -22.01 -9.25 -0.03
CA THR A 158 -22.56 -7.89 0.12
C THR A 158 -22.44 -7.04 -1.14
N THR A 159 -21.40 -7.23 -1.95
CA THR A 159 -21.21 -6.50 -3.22
C THR A 159 -22.15 -6.98 -4.32
N TYR A 160 -22.50 -8.28 -4.35
CA TYR A 160 -23.41 -8.85 -5.35
C TYR A 160 -24.90 -8.78 -4.97
N ARG A 161 -25.25 -8.48 -3.71
CA ARG A 161 -26.65 -8.39 -3.24
C ARG A 161 -27.49 -7.18 -3.69
N PRO A 162 -26.96 -6.00 -4.09
CA PRO A 162 -27.83 -4.86 -4.42
C PRO A 162 -28.71 -5.11 -5.65
N TYR A 163 -28.31 -5.95 -6.60
CA TYR A 163 -29.05 -6.14 -7.85
C TYR A 163 -30.31 -7.02 -7.71
N TYR A 164 -30.32 -7.98 -6.80
CA TYR A 164 -31.47 -8.88 -6.64
C TYR A 164 -32.64 -8.24 -5.90
N TYR A 165 -32.39 -7.27 -5.01
CA TYR A 165 -33.45 -6.63 -4.23
C TYR A 165 -34.29 -5.63 -5.04
N TYR A 166 -33.73 -5.03 -6.09
CA TYR A 166 -34.45 -4.13 -7.01
C TYR A 166 -35.08 -4.88 -8.20
N ALA A 167 -34.50 -6.01 -8.63
CA ALA A 167 -35.07 -6.81 -9.72
C ALA A 167 -36.35 -7.57 -9.30
N THR A 168 -36.53 -7.90 -8.02
CA THR A 168 -37.74 -8.60 -7.52
C THR A 168 -38.78 -7.68 -6.88
N ASN A 169 -38.48 -6.39 -6.70
CA ASN A 169 -39.38 -5.41 -6.07
C ASN A 169 -39.69 -4.21 -6.96
N SER A 170 -39.43 -4.28 -8.27
CA SER A 170 -39.98 -3.29 -9.20
C SER A 170 -41.49 -3.54 -9.28
N PRO A 171 -42.35 -2.62 -8.81
CA PRO A 171 -43.79 -2.81 -8.95
C PRO A 171 -44.11 -2.88 -10.44
N GLU A 172 -44.68 -4.00 -10.87
CA GLU A 172 -45.34 -4.10 -12.16
C GLU A 172 -46.32 -2.93 -12.28
N GLU A 173 -46.15 -2.12 -13.33
CA GLU A 173 -47.13 -1.13 -13.75
C GLU A 173 -48.47 -1.85 -13.94
N LYS A 174 -49.37 -1.71 -12.98
CA LYS A 174 -50.77 -2.04 -13.19
C LYS A 174 -51.33 -0.96 -14.10
N GLU A 175 -51.40 -1.28 -15.39
CA GLU A 175 -52.22 -0.57 -16.36
C GLU A 175 -53.64 -0.40 -15.80
N GLU A 176 -54.02 0.84 -15.48
CA GLU A 176 -55.41 1.21 -15.26
C GLU A 176 -56.15 1.17 -16.61
N SER A 177 -56.85 0.07 -16.87
CA SER A 177 -57.84 -0.03 -17.93
C SER A 177 -59.26 0.04 -17.36
N GLY A 178 -60.02 1.07 -17.77
CA GLY A 178 -61.49 1.18 -17.66
C GLY A 178 -61.98 2.03 -16.48
N GLU A 179 -62.92 2.96 -16.60
CA GLU A 179 -64.04 3.05 -17.53
C GLU A 179 -64.57 4.49 -17.64
N LYS A 180 -64.97 4.85 -18.86
CA LYS A 180 -65.68 6.10 -19.21
C LYS A 180 -67.12 6.06 -18.67
N LYS A 181 -67.62 7.21 -18.20
CA LYS A 181 -69.04 7.58 -18.22
C LYS A 181 -69.19 8.90 -18.97
#